data_AF-A0A086XQN1-F1
#
_entry.id   AF-A0A086XQN1-F1
#
_cell.length_a   1.000
_cell.length_b   1.000
_cell.length_c   1.000
_cell.angle_alpha   90.00
_cell.angle_beta   90.00
_cell.angle_gamma   90.00
#
_symmetry.space_group_name_H-M   'P 1'
#
loop_
_entity.id
_entity.type
_entity.pdbx_description
1 polymer ?
#
loop_
_entity_poly.entity_id
_entity_poly.type
_entity_poly.pdbx_seq_one_letter_code
_entity_poly.pdbx_strand_id
1 'polypeptide(L)'
;MTKLAIRFARSHGSYNAGEVAALEAEIALALIAKGVAAKHTKQPAVSGTTSANSSDLDGRSAELDAREAAVAAREAAMDAAATVTADFDKSGNLYAKQVAQEATAAAVATYEAAQETTDAAEDAAPVDDTGLPTQGK
;
A
#
# COMPACT_ATOMS: atom_id res chain seq x y z
N MET A 1 -5.05 -9.24 -55.73
CA MET A 1 -4.97 -9.68 -54.33
C MET A 1 -6.00 -10.78 -54.13
N THR A 2 -5.52 -12.02 -54.05
CA THR A 2 -6.38 -13.21 -54.01
C THR A 2 -6.61 -13.56 -52.54
N LYS A 3 -7.86 -13.54 -52.09
CA LYS A 3 -8.19 -13.86 -50.71
C LYS A 3 -8.52 -15.34 -50.57
N LEU A 4 -8.01 -15.97 -49.51
CA LEU A 4 -8.30 -17.35 -49.13
C LEU A 4 -9.10 -17.36 -47.83
N ALA A 5 -10.20 -18.11 -47.84
CA ALA A 5 -10.96 -18.37 -46.64
C ALA A 5 -10.24 -19.42 -45.78
N ILE A 6 -10.03 -19.11 -44.51
CA ILE A 6 -9.43 -20.01 -43.52
C ILE A 6 -10.28 -20.06 -42.27
N ARG A 7 -10.28 -21.20 -41.59
CA ARG A 7 -10.88 -21.40 -40.26
C ARG A 7 -9.78 -21.52 -39.23
N PHE A 8 -9.81 -20.71 -38.19
CA PHE A 8 -8.82 -20.75 -37.12
C PHE A 8 -9.02 -22.00 -36.25
N ALA A 9 -7.96 -22.79 -36.05
CA ALA A 9 -7.97 -23.95 -35.16
C ALA A 9 -7.80 -23.55 -33.68
N ARG A 10 -7.21 -22.38 -33.44
CA ARG A 10 -6.94 -21.79 -32.11
C ARG A 10 -7.06 -20.27 -32.19
N SER A 11 -7.19 -19.61 -31.04
CA SER A 11 -7.16 -18.14 -31.00
C SER A 11 -5.84 -17.59 -31.52
N HIS A 12 -5.91 -16.58 -32.39
CA HIS A 12 -4.74 -15.94 -32.99
C HIS A 12 -5.04 -14.47 -33.35
N GLY A 13 -4.36 -13.54 -32.65
CA GLY A 13 -4.60 -12.11 -32.80
C GLY A 13 -6.05 -11.76 -32.42
N SER A 14 -6.76 -11.10 -33.34
CA SER A 14 -8.17 -10.72 -33.17
C SER A 14 -9.17 -11.84 -33.49
N TYR A 15 -8.70 -13.03 -33.88
CA TYR A 15 -9.57 -14.13 -34.29
C TYR A 15 -9.64 -15.24 -33.24
N ASN A 16 -10.84 -15.73 -32.96
CA ASN A 16 -11.08 -16.83 -32.03
C ASN A 16 -10.99 -18.21 -32.69
N ALA A 17 -10.82 -19.25 -31.87
CA ALA A 17 -10.88 -20.63 -32.34
C ALA A 17 -12.25 -20.92 -32.98
N GLY A 18 -12.23 -21.50 -34.18
CA GLY A 18 -13.42 -21.83 -34.95
C GLY A 18 -13.92 -20.72 -35.88
N GLU A 19 -13.43 -19.49 -35.75
CA GLU A 19 -13.80 -18.38 -36.62
C GLU A 19 -13.27 -18.55 -38.04
N VAL A 20 -14.00 -17.99 -39.01
CA VAL A 20 -13.67 -18.06 -40.44
C VAL A 20 -13.37 -16.66 -40.95
N ALA A 21 -12.19 -16.46 -41.52
CA ALA A 21 -11.77 -15.18 -42.09
C ALA A 21 -11.31 -15.35 -43.54
N ALA A 22 -11.48 -14.30 -44.34
CA ALA A 22 -10.92 -14.20 -45.68
C ALA A 22 -9.69 -13.29 -45.66
N LEU A 23 -8.50 -13.88 -45.63
CA LEU A 23 -7.22 -13.17 -45.59
C LEU A 23 -6.52 -13.23 -46.93
N GLU A 24 -5.50 -12.39 -47.12
CA GLU A 24 -4.64 -12.47 -48.31
C GLU A 24 -3.97 -13.85 -48.39
N ALA A 25 -3.87 -14.41 -49.59
CA ALA A 25 -3.40 -15.78 -49.80
C ALA A 25 -2.03 -16.06 -49.14
N GLU A 26 -1.10 -15.10 -49.17
CA GLU A 26 0.22 -15.24 -48.54
C GLU A 26 0.11 -15.43 -47.02
N ILE A 27 -0.70 -14.60 -46.35
CA ILE A 27 -0.91 -14.66 -44.90
C ILE A 27 -1.69 -15.93 -44.53
N ALA A 28 -2.70 -16.26 -45.31
CA ALA A 28 -3.53 -17.45 -45.09
C ALA A 28 -2.70 -18.74 -45.19
N LEU A 29 -1.84 -18.86 -46.20
CA LEU A 29 -0.94 -20.01 -46.34
C LEU A 29 0.08 -20.08 -45.20
N ALA A 30 0.63 -18.94 -44.77
CA ALA A 30 1.54 -18.91 -43.62
C ALA A 30 0.86 -19.38 -42.32
N LEU A 31 -0.41 -19.02 -42.10
CA LEU A 31 -1.18 -19.47 -40.93
C LEU A 31 -1.53 -20.96 -41.01
N ILE A 32 -1.81 -21.49 -42.20
CA ILE A 32 -2.04 -22.91 -42.42
C ILE A 32 -0.75 -23.71 -42.18
N ALA A 33 0.39 -23.24 -42.70
CA ALA A 33 1.69 -23.91 -42.52
C ALA A 33 2.13 -23.95 -41.04
N LYS A 34 1.76 -22.93 -40.26
CA LYS A 34 1.98 -22.88 -38.80
C LYS A 34 1.00 -23.74 -37.99
N GLY A 35 0.02 -24.37 -38.64
CA GLY A 35 -1.04 -25.15 -37.96
C GLY A 35 -2.01 -24.29 -37.14
N VAL A 36 -2.05 -22.98 -37.40
CA VAL A 36 -2.95 -22.05 -36.68
C VAL A 36 -4.35 -22.07 -37.28
N ALA A 37 -4.46 -22.34 -38.58
CA ALA A 37 -5.73 -22.34 -39.31
C ALA A 37 -5.77 -23.46 -40.37
N ALA A 38 -6.96 -23.77 -40.86
CA ALA A 38 -7.19 -24.71 -41.94
C ALA A 38 -7.91 -24.02 -43.11
N LYS A 39 -7.66 -24.47 -44.34
CA LYS A 39 -8.36 -23.94 -45.52
C LYS A 39 -9.86 -24.20 -45.39
N HIS A 40 -10.67 -23.17 -45.57
CA HIS A 40 -12.12 -23.29 -45.59
C HIS A 40 -12.64 -23.14 -47.02
N THR A 41 -13.52 -24.05 -47.43
CA THR A 41 -14.15 -24.07 -48.76
C THR A 41 -15.29 -23.05 -48.94
N LYS A 42 -15.78 -22.43 -47.86
CA LYS A 42 -16.89 -21.50 -47.87
C LYS A 42 -16.33 -20.15 -47.46
N GLN A 43 -16.40 -19.18 -48.37
CA GLN A 43 -16.03 -17.81 -48.05
C GLN A 43 -16.96 -17.34 -46.92
N PRO A 44 -16.43 -16.82 -45.80
CA PRO A 44 -17.28 -16.27 -44.77
C PRO A 44 -18.04 -15.10 -45.41
N ALA A 45 -19.37 -15.19 -45.42
CA ALA A 45 -20.18 -14.01 -45.65
C ALA A 45 -19.72 -12.98 -44.61
N VAL A 46 -19.51 -11.72 -45.03
CA VAL A 46 -19.18 -10.62 -44.13
C VAL A 46 -20.40 -10.40 -43.23
N SER A 47 -20.55 -11.25 -42.22
CA SER A 47 -21.56 -11.13 -41.19
C SER A 47 -20.85 -10.41 -40.06
N GLY A 48 -20.75 -9.09 -40.23
CA GLY A 48 -20.55 -8.21 -39.10
C GLY A 48 -21.78 -8.33 -38.22
N THR A 49 -21.73 -9.23 -37.25
CA THR A 49 -22.59 -9.24 -36.08
C THR A 49 -21.96 -10.19 -35.07
N THR A 50 -20.99 -9.68 -34.32
CA THR A 50 -20.90 -10.02 -32.90
C THR A 50 -22.21 -9.56 -32.27
N SER A 51 -23.26 -10.36 -32.41
CA SER A 51 -24.42 -10.28 -31.54
C SER A 51 -23.99 -10.94 -30.24
N ALA A 52 -23.20 -10.22 -29.44
CA ALA A 52 -23.28 -10.42 -28.02
C ALA A 52 -24.73 -10.07 -27.68
N ASN A 53 -25.50 -11.06 -27.22
CA ASN A 53 -26.87 -10.81 -26.76
C ASN A 53 -26.79 -9.64 -25.77
N SER A 54 -27.63 -8.61 -25.88
CA SER A 54 -27.46 -7.41 -25.02
C SER A 54 -27.48 -7.78 -23.53
N SER A 55 -28.14 -8.89 -23.19
CA SER A 55 -28.12 -9.51 -21.86
C SER A 55 -26.73 -9.89 -21.35
N ASP A 56 -25.82 -10.37 -22.20
CA ASP A 56 -24.44 -10.72 -21.81
C ASP A 56 -23.58 -9.47 -21.58
N LEU A 57 -23.88 -8.37 -22.28
CA LEU A 57 -23.22 -7.08 -22.08
C LEU A 57 -23.73 -6.39 -20.82
N ASP A 58 -25.06 -6.40 -20.58
CA ASP A 58 -25.66 -5.86 -19.37
C ASP A 58 -25.19 -6.63 -18.11
N GLY A 59 -25.10 -7.96 -18.20
CA GLY A 59 -24.57 -8.78 -17.10
C GLY A 59 -23.10 -8.47 -16.78
N ARG A 60 -22.28 -8.22 -17.80
CA ARG A 60 -20.88 -7.81 -17.62
C ARG A 60 -20.73 -6.41 -17.04
N SER A 61 -21.58 -5.47 -17.43
CA SER A 61 -21.61 -4.13 -16.85
C SER A 61 -21.97 -4.18 -15.36
N ALA A 62 -23.01 -4.94 -15.00
CA ALA A 62 -23.40 -5.11 -13.60
C ALA A 62 -22.30 -5.79 -12.75
N GLU A 63 -21.57 -6.75 -13.31
CA GLU A 63 -20.44 -7.38 -12.61
C GLU A 63 -19.24 -6.42 -12.46
N LEU A 64 -19.01 -5.53 -13.43
CA LEU A 64 -17.98 -4.49 -13.33
C LEU A 64 -18.34 -3.46 -12.25
N ASP A 65 -19.59 -2.97 -12.23
CA ASP A 65 -20.08 -2.04 -11.21
C ASP A 65 -19.96 -2.62 -9.79
N ALA A 66 -20.29 -3.91 -9.63
CA ALA A 66 -20.16 -4.61 -8.36
C ALA A 66 -18.70 -4.74 -7.91
N ARG A 67 -17.76 -4.95 -8.86
CA ARG A 67 -16.33 -5.00 -8.55
C ARG A 67 -15.77 -3.64 -8.20
N GLU A 68 -16.16 -2.58 -8.90
CA GLU A 68 -15.79 -1.20 -8.54
C GLU A 68 -16.29 -0.84 -7.14
N ALA A 69 -17.55 -1.16 -6.82
CA ALA A 69 -18.09 -0.94 -5.48
C ALA A 69 -17.32 -1.71 -4.39
N ALA A 70 -16.91 -2.96 -4.67
CA ALA A 70 -16.11 -3.76 -3.75
C ALA A 70 -14.68 -3.21 -3.57
N VAL A 71 -14.07 -2.68 -4.62
CA VAL A 71 -12.74 -2.03 -4.54
C VAL A 71 -12.84 -0.74 -3.73
N ALA A 72 -13.83 0.12 -4.01
CA ALA A 72 -14.03 1.37 -3.26
C ALA A 72 -14.29 1.12 -1.77
N ALA A 73 -15.06 0.09 -1.42
CA ALA A 73 -15.28 -0.30 -0.03
C ALA A 73 -13.98 -0.78 0.66
N ARG A 74 -13.12 -1.49 -0.08
CA ARG A 74 -11.83 -1.96 0.44
C ARG A 74 -10.84 -0.82 0.64
N GLU A 75 -10.80 0.15 -0.27
CA GLU A 75 -9.98 1.36 -0.14
C GLU A 75 -10.41 2.19 1.06
N ALA A 76 -11.72 2.44 1.22
CA ALA A 76 -12.26 3.15 2.39
C ALA A 76 -11.94 2.45 3.71
N ALA A 77 -11.96 1.11 3.73
CA ALA A 77 -11.56 0.34 4.91
C ALA A 77 -10.06 0.43 5.22
N MET A 78 -9.20 0.48 4.19
CA MET A 78 -7.76 0.69 4.37
C MET A 78 -7.44 2.10 4.87
N ASP A 79 -8.09 3.14 4.35
CA ASP A 79 -7.91 4.51 4.83
C ASP A 79 -8.37 4.70 6.28
N ALA A 80 -9.50 4.07 6.65
CA ALA A 80 -9.96 4.05 8.03
C ALA A 80 -8.99 3.30 8.96
N ALA A 81 -8.40 2.20 8.51
CA ALA A 81 -7.38 1.50 9.28
C ALA A 81 -6.09 2.32 9.44
N ALA A 82 -5.64 2.99 8.38
CA ALA A 82 -4.45 3.84 8.39
C ALA A 82 -4.59 5.01 9.39
N THR A 83 -5.76 5.65 9.43
CA THR A 83 -6.04 6.72 10.40
C THR A 83 -6.05 6.22 11.84
N VAL A 84 -6.67 5.07 12.12
CA VAL A 84 -6.65 4.45 13.47
C VAL A 84 -5.22 4.12 13.91
N THR A 85 -4.38 3.64 12.99
CA THR A 85 -2.98 3.30 13.33
C THR A 85 -2.17 4.56 13.64
N ALA A 86 -2.33 5.62 12.85
CA ALA A 86 -1.66 6.90 13.07
C ALA A 86 -2.07 7.58 14.39
N ASP A 87 -3.36 7.51 14.74
CA ASP A 87 -3.85 8.03 16.02
C ASP A 87 -3.32 7.22 17.21
N PHE A 88 -3.24 5.90 17.08
CA PHE A 88 -2.63 5.04 18.09
C PHE A 88 -1.15 5.37 18.31
N ASP A 89 -0.35 5.49 17.24
CA ASP A 89 1.07 5.85 17.32
C ASP A 89 1.28 7.23 17.95
N LYS A 90 0.43 8.20 17.61
CA LYS A 90 0.47 9.54 18.20
C LYS A 90 0.17 9.52 19.69
N SER A 91 -0.82 8.73 20.11
CA SER A 91 -1.18 8.58 21.53
C SER A 91 -0.06 7.90 22.34
N GLY A 92 0.59 6.87 21.80
CA GLY A 92 1.73 6.21 22.44
C GLY A 92 2.94 7.14 22.58
N ASN A 93 3.23 7.95 21.56
CA ASN A 93 4.32 8.92 21.61
C ASN A 93 4.08 10.04 22.64
N LEU A 94 2.84 10.53 22.76
CA LEU A 94 2.44 11.50 23.77
C LEU A 94 2.62 10.95 25.20
N TYR A 95 2.17 9.71 25.44
CA TYR A 95 2.34 9.06 26.74
C TYR A 95 3.82 8.92 27.12
N ALA A 96 4.67 8.48 26.19
CA ALA A 96 6.11 8.34 26.44
C ALA A 96 6.77 9.70 26.78
N LYS A 97 6.37 10.79 26.11
CA LYS A 97 6.88 12.13 26.42
C LYS A 97 6.46 12.61 27.80
N GLN A 98 5.21 12.35 28.20
CA GLN A 98 4.72 12.73 29.51
C GLN A 98 5.49 12.00 30.63
N VAL A 99 5.68 10.68 30.49
CA VAL A 99 6.47 9.90 31.46
C VAL A 99 7.91 10.40 31.55
N ALA A 100 8.54 10.73 30.40
CA ALA A 100 9.88 11.30 30.40
C ALA A 100 9.93 12.68 31.09
N GLN A 101 8.92 13.52 30.85
CA GLN A 101 8.83 14.84 31.47
C GLN A 101 8.63 14.76 32.99
N GLU A 102 7.75 13.87 33.45
CA GLU A 102 7.53 13.61 34.88
C GLU A 102 8.79 13.03 35.55
N ALA A 103 9.51 12.13 34.88
CA ALA A 103 10.78 11.61 35.38
C ALA A 103 11.86 12.70 35.49
N THR A 104 11.96 13.60 34.51
CA THR A 104 12.88 14.74 34.58
C THR A 104 12.48 15.73 35.67
N ALA A 105 11.19 16.01 35.86
CA ALA A 105 10.72 16.89 36.91
C ALA A 105 11.00 16.31 38.31
N ALA A 106 10.80 15.00 38.49
CA ALA A 106 11.14 14.30 39.72
C ALA A 106 12.65 14.37 40.00
N ALA A 107 13.49 14.17 38.98
CA ALA A 107 14.95 14.27 39.12
C ALA A 107 15.40 15.67 39.54
N VAL A 108 14.82 16.72 38.93
CA VAL A 108 15.09 18.12 39.31
C VAL A 108 14.68 18.39 40.76
N ALA A 109 13.48 17.97 41.17
CA ALA A 109 13.02 18.15 42.53
C ALA A 109 13.91 17.43 43.56
N THR A 110 14.39 16.23 43.25
CA THR A 110 15.35 15.52 44.11
C THR A 110 16.72 16.21 44.19
N TYR A 111 17.17 16.81 43.09
CA TYR A 111 18.43 17.56 43.05
C TYR A 111 18.33 18.86 43.86
N GLU A 112 17.24 19.61 43.71
CA GLU A 112 16.97 20.83 44.48
C GLU A 112 16.85 20.53 45.98
N ALA A 113 16.13 19.48 46.37
CA ALA A 113 16.06 19.04 47.76
C ALA A 113 17.43 18.64 48.33
N ALA A 114 18.28 17.99 47.51
CA ALA A 114 19.64 17.65 47.92
C ALA A 114 20.50 18.91 48.11
N GLN A 115 20.39 19.91 47.24
CA GLN A 115 21.10 21.18 47.40
C GLN A 115 20.67 21.95 48.66
N GLU A 116 19.37 21.99 48.96
CA GLU A 116 18.86 22.63 50.18
C GLU A 116 19.41 21.94 51.44
N THR A 117 19.59 20.61 51.43
CA THR A 117 20.21 19.89 52.55
C THR A 117 21.71 20.11 52.69
N THR A 118 22.44 20.35 51.59
CA THR A 118 23.88 20.66 51.65
C THR A 118 24.12 22.09 52.13
N ASP A 119 23.31 23.04 51.68
CA ASP A 119 23.43 24.44 52.09
C ASP A 119 23.08 24.61 53.58
N ALA A 120 22.09 23.85 54.09
CA ALA A 120 21.77 23.79 55.51
C ALA A 120 22.86 23.10 56.37
N ALA A 121 23.67 22.23 55.79
CA ALA A 121 24.77 21.56 56.49
C ALA A 121 26.03 22.43 56.58
N GLU A 122 26.28 23.31 55.61
CA GLU A 122 27.41 24.25 55.66
C GLU A 122 27.22 25.39 56.69
N ASP A 123 25.98 25.82 56.95
CA ASP A 123 25.67 26.85 57.98
C ASP A 123 25.69 26.29 59.42
N ALA A 124 25.66 24.95 59.58
CA ALA A 124 25.68 24.27 60.87
C ALA A 124 27.08 23.83 61.35
N ALA A 125 28.14 24.13 60.59
CA ALA A 125 29.50 23.82 61.02
C ALA A 125 29.87 24.68 62.25
N PRO A 126 30.17 24.09 63.42
CA PRO A 126 30.64 24.86 64.56
C PRO A 126 31.98 25.48 64.18
N VAL A 127 32.04 26.81 64.24
CA VAL A 127 33.30 27.55 64.23
C VAL A 127 34.02 27.17 65.52
N ASP A 128 34.82 26.11 65.48
CA ASP A 128 35.79 25.79 66.52
C ASP A 128 36.83 26.91 66.50
N ASP A 129 36.50 27.98 67.23
CA ASP A 129 37.42 28.98 67.73
C ASP A 129 38.40 28.28 68.68
N THR A 130 39.41 27.62 68.10
CA THR A 130 40.56 27.12 68.84
C THR A 130 41.48 28.29 69.17
N GLY A 131 41.00 29.20 70.02
CA GLY A 131 41.87 30.09 70.75
C GLY A 131 42.79 29.27 71.64
N LEU A 132 44.12 29.37 71.46
CA LEU A 132 45.16 29.31 72.50
C LEU A 132 46.56 29.59 71.89
N PRO A 133 47.61 29.95 72.67
CA PRO A 133 48.05 31.33 72.86
C PRO A 133 49.49 31.62 72.39
N THR A 134 49.84 32.91 72.39
CA THR A 134 51.19 33.44 72.18
C THR A 134 52.21 32.87 73.18
N GLN A 135 53.28 32.25 72.68
CA GLN A 135 54.49 31.96 73.46
C GLN A 135 55.65 32.75 72.85
N GLY A 136 56.14 33.72 73.62
CA GLY A 136 57.24 34.60 73.25
C GLY A 136 58.60 33.90 73.24
N LYS A 137 59.53 34.54 72.54
CA LYS A 137 60.98 34.48 72.79
C LYS A 137 61.54 35.88 72.65
#